data_AF-A0A395YBY2-F1
#
_entry.id   AF-A0A395YBY2-F1
#
_cell.length_a   1.000
_cell.length_b   1.000
_cell.length_c   1.000
_cell.angle_alpha   90.00
_cell.angle_beta   90.00
_cell.angle_gamma   90.00
#
_symmetry.space_group_name_H-M   'P 1'
#
loop_
_entity.id
_entity.type
_entity.pdbx_description
1 polymer ?
#
loop_
_entity_poly.entity_id
_entity_poly.type
_entity_poly.pdbx_seq_one_letter_code
_entity_poly.pdbx_strand_id
1 'polypeptide(L)'
;MGTYRDDSQCISNGENADASDSRQGDIVYRDKRLHMEYTLEEGQRRIRCKFDNFYQGKTFRCDITLVQPKMDTMVIATPWKEKKTAFYYNQKINCMPAKGKMEYDGKIYRFDPSTDFGTLDWGRGVWTYDNRWYWGSGNQMIDGKPFGFNIGYGFGDTTAASENMLFYDGKCHKLDDVTFHIPDGDYMKSWKFTSSDGRFEMNFEPVLDRAARTNALIIESDQHQVFGRMNGKAVLDDGTVIEVKDMMCFAEDVHNRY
;
A
#
# COMPACT_ATOMS: atom_id res chain seq x y z
N MET A 1 -6.28 -24.31 16.54
CA MET A 1 -5.51 -24.26 15.29
C MET A 1 -5.95 -23.01 14.55
N GLY A 2 -5.15 -21.94 14.59
CA GLY A 2 -5.44 -20.74 13.82
C GLY A 2 -5.05 -20.99 12.37
N THR A 3 -6.00 -20.82 11.45
CA THR A 3 -5.69 -20.80 10.02
C THR A 3 -4.89 -19.54 9.73
N TYR A 4 -3.64 -19.69 9.28
CA TYR A 4 -2.93 -18.64 8.55
C TYR A 4 -3.76 -18.30 7.32
N ARG A 5 -4.19 -17.05 7.19
CA ARG A 5 -4.90 -16.55 6.00
C ARG A 5 -4.29 -15.19 5.68
N ASP A 6 -3.71 -15.10 4.50
CA ASP A 6 -2.94 -13.97 4.02
C ASP A 6 -3.85 -13.12 3.12
N ASP A 7 -3.99 -11.83 3.44
CA ASP A 7 -4.79 -10.90 2.65
C ASP A 7 -3.93 -10.46 1.44
N SER A 8 -4.21 -11.10 0.30
CA SER A 8 -3.29 -11.28 -0.82
C SER A 8 -2.97 -10.04 -1.67
N GLN A 9 -1.69 -9.89 -2.06
CA GLN A 9 -1.29 -9.37 -3.39
C GLN A 9 -0.24 -10.21 -4.16
N CYS A 10 0.24 -11.34 -3.63
CA CYS A 10 0.90 -12.38 -4.44
C CYS A 10 0.77 -13.73 -3.72
N ILE A 11 -0.17 -14.57 -4.12
CA ILE A 11 -0.31 -15.92 -3.55
C ILE A 11 0.82 -16.79 -4.12
N SER A 12 1.78 -17.21 -3.30
CA SER A 12 2.64 -18.33 -3.66
C SER A 12 1.85 -19.64 -3.48
N ASN A 13 1.21 -20.11 -4.55
CA ASN A 13 0.65 -21.47 -4.61
C ASN A 13 1.75 -22.56 -4.80
N GLY A 14 3.01 -22.26 -4.45
CA GLY A 14 4.15 -23.17 -4.50
C GLY A 14 4.64 -23.52 -3.10
N GLU A 15 5.46 -24.57 -2.97
CA GLU A 15 6.01 -25.12 -1.71
C GLU A 15 6.89 -24.16 -0.88
N ASN A 16 6.91 -22.87 -1.18
CA ASN A 16 7.65 -21.86 -0.44
C ASN A 16 6.72 -21.18 0.56
N ALA A 17 6.92 -21.45 1.85
CA ALA A 17 6.33 -20.65 2.92
C ALA A 17 6.76 -19.19 2.75
N ASP A 18 5.85 -18.24 2.96
CA ASP A 18 6.18 -16.82 2.99
C ASP A 18 7.33 -16.58 3.99
N ALA A 19 8.24 -15.70 3.60
CA ALA A 19 9.40 -15.37 4.41
C ALA A 19 8.98 -14.83 5.79
N SER A 20 9.80 -15.13 6.80
CA SER A 20 9.55 -14.66 8.17
C SER A 20 9.61 -13.14 8.34
N ASP A 21 10.26 -12.43 7.41
CA ASP A 21 10.31 -10.97 7.32
C ASP A 21 10.55 -10.52 5.86
N SER A 22 10.37 -9.22 5.59
CA SER A 22 10.40 -8.63 4.25
C SER A 22 11.80 -8.48 3.60
N ARG A 23 12.87 -8.86 4.31
CA ARG A 23 14.27 -8.71 3.83
C ARG A 23 14.78 -9.95 3.11
N GLN A 24 14.01 -11.03 3.12
CA GLN A 24 14.36 -12.29 2.48
C GLN A 24 13.13 -12.92 1.82
N GLY A 25 13.36 -13.85 0.90
CA GLY A 25 12.30 -14.59 0.21
C GLY A 25 11.97 -14.03 -1.17
N ASP A 26 12.45 -14.72 -2.20
CA ASP A 26 11.97 -14.50 -3.56
C ASP A 26 10.58 -15.12 -3.71
N ILE A 27 9.67 -14.37 -4.34
CA ILE A 27 8.33 -14.84 -4.68
C ILE A 27 8.32 -15.05 -6.19
N VAL A 28 8.09 -16.29 -6.61
CA VAL A 28 7.93 -16.64 -8.02
C VAL A 28 6.60 -17.34 -8.20
N TYR A 29 5.74 -16.76 -9.03
CA TYR A 29 4.48 -17.35 -9.45
C TYR A 29 4.49 -17.58 -10.96
N ARG A 30 4.10 -18.78 -11.38
CA ARG A 30 4.02 -19.13 -12.80
C ARG A 30 2.85 -20.04 -13.10
N ASP A 31 2.03 -19.64 -14.07
CA ASP A 31 1.03 -20.47 -14.72
C ASP A 31 1.14 -20.39 -16.27
N LYS A 32 0.09 -20.81 -17.00
CA LYS A 32 0.07 -20.78 -18.47
C LYS A 32 0.06 -19.37 -19.07
N ARG A 33 -0.40 -18.36 -18.33
CA ARG A 33 -0.60 -16.96 -18.79
C ARG A 33 0.29 -15.96 -18.04
N LEU A 34 0.52 -16.17 -16.76
CA LEU A 34 1.21 -15.25 -15.88
C LEU A 34 2.53 -15.85 -15.42
N HIS A 35 3.58 -15.07 -15.60
CA HIS A 35 4.86 -15.26 -14.93
C HIS A 35 5.18 -13.98 -14.17
N MET A 36 5.24 -14.07 -12.84
CA MET A 36 5.54 -12.95 -11.97
C MET A 36 6.63 -13.33 -10.99
N GLU A 37 7.60 -12.46 -10.83
CA GLU A 37 8.72 -12.61 -9.93
C GLU A 37 8.89 -11.34 -9.12
N TYR A 38 9.04 -11.49 -7.82
CA TYR A 38 9.54 -10.48 -6.91
C TYR A 38 10.80 -11.05 -6.28
N THR A 39 11.95 -10.44 -6.56
CA THR A 39 13.25 -10.92 -6.06
C THR A 39 13.94 -9.85 -5.23
N LEU A 40 14.64 -10.29 -4.20
CA LEU A 40 15.41 -9.44 -3.32
C LEU A 40 16.90 -9.55 -3.68
N GLU A 41 17.51 -8.41 -3.98
CA GLU A 41 18.96 -8.26 -4.09
C GLU A 41 19.41 -7.25 -3.01
N GLU A 42 20.69 -7.19 -2.68
CA GLU A 42 21.17 -6.30 -1.62
C GLU A 42 20.76 -4.84 -1.88
N GLY A 43 19.88 -4.30 -1.04
CA GLY A 43 19.35 -2.94 -1.14
C GLY A 43 18.34 -2.69 -2.26
N GLN A 44 17.87 -3.72 -2.97
CA GLN A 44 16.95 -3.57 -4.11
C GLN A 44 15.89 -4.67 -4.17
N ARG A 45 14.72 -4.31 -4.68
CA ARG A 45 13.64 -5.24 -5.01
C ARG A 45 13.38 -5.18 -6.49
N ARG A 46 13.30 -6.33 -7.15
CA ARG A 46 13.01 -6.39 -8.58
C ARG A 46 11.69 -7.09 -8.82
N ILE A 47 10.82 -6.44 -9.57
CA ILE A 47 9.51 -6.95 -9.97
C ILE A 47 9.60 -7.22 -11.47
N ARG A 48 9.44 -8.48 -11.87
CA ARG A 48 9.32 -8.88 -13.26
C ARG A 48 7.97 -9.52 -13.47
N CYS A 49 7.29 -9.12 -14.54
CA CYS A 49 6.02 -9.73 -14.91
C CYS A 49 5.93 -9.90 -16.42
N LYS A 50 5.39 -11.03 -16.85
CA LYS A 50 4.83 -11.24 -18.18
C LYS A 50 3.44 -11.84 -17.98
N PHE A 51 2.42 -11.11 -18.39
CA PHE A 51 1.05 -11.57 -18.35
C PHE A 51 0.47 -11.60 -19.76
N ASP A 52 0.40 -12.80 -20.33
CA ASP A 52 -0.19 -13.06 -21.63
C ASP A 52 -1.72 -12.95 -21.58
N ASN A 53 -2.30 -12.31 -22.60
CA ASN A 53 -3.73 -12.00 -22.68
C ASN A 53 -4.23 -11.28 -21.40
N PHE A 54 -3.54 -10.23 -20.97
CA PHE A 54 -3.85 -9.49 -19.74
C PHE A 54 -5.14 -8.67 -19.86
N TYR A 55 -5.12 -7.64 -20.73
CA TYR A 55 -6.26 -6.76 -20.96
C TYR A 55 -6.46 -6.62 -22.48
N GLN A 56 -7.72 -6.70 -22.93
CA GLN A 56 -8.11 -6.63 -24.34
C GLN A 56 -7.29 -7.53 -25.29
N GLY A 57 -6.93 -8.74 -24.87
CA GLY A 57 -6.14 -9.66 -25.70
C GLY A 57 -4.62 -9.41 -25.69
N LYS A 58 -4.16 -8.32 -25.07
CA LYS A 58 -2.78 -7.85 -25.17
C LYS A 58 -1.92 -8.35 -24.01
N THR A 59 -0.65 -8.60 -24.28
CA THR A 59 0.33 -8.97 -23.25
C THR A 59 0.78 -7.74 -22.48
N PHE A 60 0.83 -7.85 -21.16
CA PHE A 60 1.51 -6.91 -20.27
C PHE A 60 2.90 -7.44 -19.91
N ARG A 61 3.89 -6.55 -19.85
CA ARG A 61 5.23 -6.87 -19.33
C ARG A 61 5.74 -5.78 -18.41
N CYS A 62 6.48 -6.15 -17.37
CA CYS A 62 7.29 -5.18 -16.64
C CYS A 62 8.61 -5.78 -16.15
N ASP A 63 9.58 -4.90 -15.97
CA ASP A 63 10.84 -5.16 -15.28
C ASP A 63 11.20 -3.85 -14.55
N ILE A 64 10.91 -3.83 -13.25
CA ILE A 64 10.97 -2.66 -12.40
C ILE A 64 11.91 -2.99 -11.24
N THR A 65 12.82 -2.08 -10.94
CA THR A 65 13.68 -2.16 -9.77
C THR A 65 13.33 -1.03 -8.82
N LEU A 66 13.04 -1.37 -7.57
CA LEU A 66 12.85 -0.45 -6.46
C LEU A 66 14.12 -0.47 -5.61
N VAL A 67 14.79 0.67 -5.49
CA VAL A 67 15.97 0.80 -4.64
C VAL A 67 15.52 1.20 -3.24
N GLN A 68 16.04 0.54 -2.20
CA GLN A 68 15.83 0.96 -0.82
C GLN A 68 17.11 1.61 -0.29
N PRO A 69 17.24 2.95 -0.35
CA PRO A 69 18.35 3.63 0.31
C PRO A 69 18.26 3.48 1.84
N LYS A 70 19.26 3.98 2.56
CA LYS A 70 19.16 4.08 4.02
C LYS A 70 18.00 5.03 4.38
N MET A 71 16.95 4.47 4.96
CA MET A 71 15.72 5.19 5.28
C MET A 71 14.95 4.47 6.39
N ASP A 72 14.08 5.21 7.07
CA ASP A 72 13.16 4.66 8.04
C ASP A 72 12.02 3.89 7.36
N THR A 73 11.50 2.89 8.06
CA THR A 73 10.35 2.09 7.63
C THR A 73 9.36 2.00 8.79
N MET A 74 8.07 1.92 8.50
CA MET A 74 7.06 1.68 9.54
C MET A 74 6.93 0.19 9.75
N VAL A 75 7.01 -0.26 11.00
CA VAL A 75 6.80 -1.67 11.40
C VAL A 75 5.94 -1.66 12.66
N ILE A 76 4.81 -2.38 12.65
CA ILE A 76 3.91 -2.45 13.81
C ILE A 76 3.31 -3.86 13.94
N ALA A 77 2.99 -4.25 15.17
CA ALA A 77 2.22 -5.43 15.49
C ALA A 77 0.94 -4.99 16.22
N THR A 78 -0.20 -5.10 15.54
CA THR A 78 -1.51 -4.68 16.05
C THR A 78 -2.27 -5.90 16.56
N PRO A 79 -2.59 -5.98 17.87
CA PRO A 79 -3.39 -7.08 18.43
C PRO A 79 -4.89 -6.86 18.18
N TRP A 80 -5.71 -7.87 18.45
CA TRP A 80 -7.17 -7.70 18.61
C TRP A 80 -7.57 -7.87 20.07
N LYS A 81 -8.39 -6.94 20.59
CA LYS A 81 -8.85 -6.93 21.98
C LYS A 81 -9.70 -8.16 22.33
N GLU A 82 -10.54 -8.56 21.38
CA GLU A 82 -11.51 -9.65 21.47
C GLU A 82 -10.89 -11.03 21.22
N LYS A 83 -9.70 -11.11 20.62
CA LYS A 83 -9.03 -12.37 20.30
C LYS A 83 -7.52 -12.26 20.53
N LYS A 84 -7.08 -12.63 21.75
CA LYS A 84 -5.68 -12.54 22.20
C LYS A 84 -4.65 -13.33 21.37
N THR A 85 -5.11 -14.25 20.52
CA THR A 85 -4.26 -15.03 19.59
C THR A 85 -4.22 -14.45 18.19
N ALA A 86 -4.98 -13.39 17.92
CA ALA A 86 -4.98 -12.65 16.68
C ALA A 86 -4.05 -11.45 16.76
N PHE A 87 -3.33 -11.21 15.67
CA PHE A 87 -2.42 -10.08 15.49
C PHE A 87 -2.19 -9.83 14.00
N TYR A 88 -1.89 -8.59 13.65
CA TYR A 88 -1.43 -8.22 12.32
C TYR A 88 -0.07 -7.55 12.47
N TYR A 89 0.95 -8.16 11.90
CA TYR A 89 2.30 -7.63 11.84
C TYR A 89 2.55 -7.14 10.44
N ASN A 90 2.80 -5.86 10.27
CA ASN A 90 3.07 -5.28 8.96
C ASN A 90 4.27 -4.36 8.95
N GLN A 91 4.81 -4.22 7.75
CA GLN A 91 5.86 -3.31 7.41
C GLN A 91 5.48 -2.53 6.15
N LYS A 92 5.64 -1.21 6.22
CA LYS A 92 5.46 -0.32 5.07
C LYS A 92 6.78 0.37 4.77
N ILE A 93 7.18 0.31 3.50
CA ILE A 93 8.37 1.00 2.99
C ILE A 93 7.92 1.92 1.85
N ASN A 94 7.78 3.20 2.16
CA ASN A 94 7.45 4.22 1.19
C ASN A 94 8.68 4.71 0.43
N CYS A 95 8.48 5.54 -0.59
CA CYS A 95 9.54 6.34 -1.23
C CYS A 95 10.75 5.55 -1.76
N MET A 96 10.58 4.27 -2.14
CA MET A 96 11.66 3.54 -2.81
C MET A 96 11.78 4.00 -4.27
N PRO A 97 12.89 4.61 -4.71
CA PRO A 97 13.02 5.06 -6.09
C PRO A 97 12.86 3.91 -7.09
N ALA A 98 12.01 4.11 -8.09
CA ALA A 98 11.67 3.13 -9.10
C ALA A 98 12.40 3.42 -10.41
N LYS A 99 13.02 2.40 -11.00
CA LYS A 99 13.58 2.45 -12.35
C LYS A 99 13.15 1.24 -13.16
N GLY A 100 13.27 1.33 -14.49
CA GLY A 100 12.95 0.24 -15.39
C GLY A 100 11.78 0.60 -16.29
N LYS A 101 10.92 -0.36 -16.61
CA LYS A 101 9.81 -0.14 -17.55
C LYS A 101 8.64 -1.09 -17.37
N MET A 102 7.48 -0.63 -17.82
CA MET A 102 6.35 -1.48 -18.19
C MET A 102 6.01 -1.30 -19.67
N GLU A 103 5.46 -2.35 -20.27
CA GLU A 103 5.05 -2.39 -21.67
C GLU A 103 3.62 -2.94 -21.76
N TYR A 104 2.78 -2.22 -22.49
CA TYR A 104 1.41 -2.62 -22.79
C TYR A 104 1.00 -2.09 -24.17
N ASP A 105 0.46 -2.97 -25.00
CA ASP A 105 -0.04 -2.66 -26.35
C ASP A 105 0.93 -1.83 -27.22
N GLY A 106 2.20 -2.23 -27.23
CA GLY A 106 3.27 -1.56 -27.99
C GLY A 106 3.76 -0.24 -27.39
N LYS A 107 3.16 0.24 -26.30
CA LYS A 107 3.62 1.42 -25.56
C LYS A 107 4.53 1.02 -24.41
N ILE A 108 5.65 1.73 -24.27
CA ILE A 108 6.59 1.59 -23.17
C ILE A 108 6.44 2.78 -22.24
N TYR A 109 6.26 2.51 -20.95
CA TYR A 109 6.31 3.48 -19.87
C TYR A 109 7.60 3.23 -19.09
N ARG A 110 8.41 4.27 -18.93
CA ARG A 110 9.70 4.18 -18.24
C ARG A 110 9.58 4.83 -16.88
N PHE A 111 10.19 4.20 -15.89
CA PHE A 111 10.28 4.75 -14.54
C PHE A 111 11.58 5.51 -14.39
N ASP A 112 11.49 6.77 -13.96
CA ASP A 112 12.61 7.64 -13.61
C ASP A 112 12.80 7.64 -12.08
N PRO A 113 13.92 7.15 -11.56
CA PRO A 113 14.14 7.08 -10.11
C PRO A 113 14.25 8.48 -9.46
N SER A 114 14.31 9.56 -10.23
CA SER A 114 14.24 10.92 -9.70
C SER A 114 12.82 11.41 -9.44
N THR A 115 11.78 10.75 -9.96
CA THR A 115 10.38 11.17 -9.79
C THR A 115 9.44 10.06 -9.40
N ASP A 116 9.79 8.80 -9.68
CA ASP A 116 8.90 7.66 -9.56
C ASP A 116 9.31 6.76 -8.40
N PHE A 117 8.32 6.25 -7.70
CA PHE A 117 8.51 5.49 -6.46
C PHE A 117 7.66 4.22 -6.44
N GLY A 118 8.14 3.24 -5.69
CA GLY A 118 7.34 2.11 -5.22
C GLY A 118 7.13 2.18 -3.70
N THR A 119 6.03 1.58 -3.27
CA THR A 119 5.75 1.29 -1.86
C THR A 119 5.74 -0.21 -1.68
N LEU A 120 6.40 -0.70 -0.63
CA LEU A 120 6.19 -2.06 -0.14
C LEU A 120 5.10 -2.00 0.93
N ASP A 121 4.08 -2.81 0.74
CA ASP A 121 3.18 -3.23 1.79
C ASP A 121 3.39 -4.72 2.01
N TRP A 122 3.87 -5.09 3.20
CA TRP A 122 4.09 -6.47 3.58
C TRP A 122 3.44 -6.71 4.93
N GLY A 123 2.65 -7.76 5.03
CA GLY A 123 1.94 -8.11 6.25
C GLY A 123 1.92 -9.61 6.49
N ARG A 124 1.70 -9.99 7.73
CA ARG A 124 1.31 -11.34 8.13
C ARG A 124 0.43 -11.24 9.36
N GLY A 125 -0.54 -12.13 9.49
CA GLY A 125 -1.42 -12.07 10.64
C GLY A 125 -2.23 -13.33 10.88
N VAL A 126 -2.87 -13.32 12.05
CA VAL A 126 -3.99 -14.19 12.38
C VAL A 126 -5.20 -13.28 12.54
N TRP A 127 -6.06 -13.26 11.52
CA TRP A 127 -7.19 -12.35 11.44
C TRP A 127 -8.39 -12.82 12.29
N THR A 128 -9.31 -11.89 12.58
CA THR A 128 -10.69 -12.21 13.01
C THR A 128 -11.56 -12.52 11.79
N TYR A 129 -12.81 -12.95 12.01
CA TYR A 129 -13.71 -13.39 10.93
C TYR A 129 -14.22 -12.24 10.05
N ASP A 130 -14.40 -11.06 10.64
CA ASP A 130 -15.00 -9.88 10.01
C ASP A 130 -14.07 -8.70 10.26
N ASN A 131 -13.48 -8.15 9.19
CA ASN A 131 -12.52 -7.06 9.25
C ASN A 131 -12.90 -6.01 8.22
N ARG A 132 -12.95 -4.74 8.64
CA ARG A 132 -13.02 -3.61 7.74
C ARG A 132 -11.83 -2.70 8.00
N TRP A 133 -11.23 -2.17 6.96
CA TRP A 133 -10.13 -1.22 7.12
C TRP A 133 -10.11 -0.15 6.07
N TYR A 134 -9.42 0.91 6.44
CA TYR A 134 -9.11 2.05 5.64
C TYR A 134 -7.61 2.15 5.55
N TRP A 135 -7.09 2.30 4.34
CA TRP A 135 -5.65 2.46 4.14
C TRP A 135 -5.38 3.42 3.00
N GLY A 136 -4.29 4.17 3.08
CA GLY A 136 -3.90 5.13 2.06
C GLY A 136 -2.40 5.32 2.02
N SER A 137 -1.87 5.46 0.81
CA SER A 137 -0.45 5.70 0.60
C SER A 137 -0.18 6.49 -0.66
N GLY A 138 0.91 7.26 -0.62
CA GLY A 138 1.38 8.04 -1.75
C GLY A 138 2.85 8.41 -1.60
N ASN A 139 3.50 8.72 -2.72
CA ASN A 139 4.88 9.19 -2.77
C ASN A 139 5.03 10.29 -3.84
N GLN A 140 5.85 11.30 -3.58
CA GLN A 140 6.16 12.39 -4.51
C GLN A 140 7.48 13.06 -4.13
N MET A 141 8.16 13.67 -5.11
CA MET A 141 9.24 14.62 -4.82
C MET A 141 8.67 15.99 -4.44
N ILE A 142 9.04 16.49 -3.25
CA ILE A 142 8.68 17.83 -2.78
C ILE A 142 9.95 18.53 -2.32
N ASP A 143 10.22 19.71 -2.88
CA ASP A 143 11.42 20.50 -2.63
C ASP A 143 12.73 19.72 -2.85
N GLY A 144 12.74 18.86 -3.87
CA GLY A 144 13.91 18.05 -4.22
C GLY A 144 14.16 16.88 -3.26
N LYS A 145 13.22 16.56 -2.38
CA LYS A 145 13.31 15.45 -1.41
C LYS A 145 12.12 14.48 -1.56
N PRO A 146 12.33 13.17 -1.37
CA PRO A 146 11.23 12.22 -1.32
C PRO A 146 10.31 12.51 -0.15
N PHE A 147 9.02 12.66 -0.44
CA PHE A 147 7.94 12.74 0.51
C PHE A 147 6.96 11.58 0.28
N GLY A 148 6.45 11.00 1.35
CA GLY A 148 5.39 10.01 1.27
C GLY A 148 4.61 9.88 2.57
N PHE A 149 3.55 9.10 2.52
CA PHE A 149 2.74 8.82 3.70
C PHE A 149 2.18 7.40 3.68
N ASN A 150 1.92 6.90 4.89
CA ASN A 150 1.14 5.70 5.15
C ASN A 150 0.10 6.07 6.20
N ILE A 151 -1.18 5.88 5.91
CA ILE A 151 -2.28 6.21 6.82
C ILE A 151 -3.32 5.10 6.79
N GLY A 152 -3.91 4.76 7.93
CA GLY A 152 -4.92 3.73 8.01
C GLY A 152 -5.47 3.47 9.40
N TYR A 153 -6.62 2.80 9.45
CA TYR A 153 -7.34 2.37 10.65
C TYR A 153 -8.42 1.33 10.30
N GLY A 154 -9.12 0.82 11.31
CA GLY A 154 -10.35 0.04 11.14
C GLY A 154 -10.26 -1.41 11.61
N PHE A 155 -9.07 -2.00 11.67
CA PHE A 155 -8.84 -3.30 12.29
C PHE A 155 -7.95 -3.20 13.55
N GLY A 156 -8.07 -4.21 14.40
CA GLY A 156 -7.24 -4.37 15.58
C GLY A 156 -7.46 -3.30 16.65
N ASP A 157 -6.63 -3.37 17.69
CA ASP A 157 -6.59 -2.42 18.80
C ASP A 157 -5.43 -1.44 18.59
N THR A 158 -5.75 -0.24 18.14
CA THR A 158 -4.79 0.85 17.88
C THR A 158 -4.66 1.82 19.04
N THR A 159 -5.20 1.51 20.23
CA THR A 159 -5.18 2.43 21.38
C THR A 159 -3.77 2.80 21.84
N ALA A 160 -2.78 1.93 21.60
CA ALA A 160 -1.39 2.18 21.95
C ALA A 160 -0.58 2.82 20.81
N ALA A 161 -0.88 2.46 19.56
CA ALA A 161 -0.19 2.95 18.37
C ALA A 161 -1.01 2.65 17.10
N SER A 162 -0.86 3.50 16.09
CA SER A 162 -1.38 3.33 14.73
C SER A 162 -0.23 3.24 13.71
N GLU A 163 -0.55 2.81 12.49
CA GLU A 163 0.41 2.78 11.38
C GLU A 163 0.62 4.15 10.67
N ASN A 164 -0.06 5.20 11.15
CA ASN A 164 -0.04 6.52 10.53
C ASN A 164 1.34 7.19 10.61
N MET A 165 1.93 7.51 9.46
CA MET A 165 3.30 7.99 9.35
C MET A 165 3.47 8.89 8.11
N LEU A 166 4.23 9.97 8.25
CA LEU A 166 4.83 10.69 7.14
C LEU A 166 6.28 10.23 6.94
N PHE A 167 6.77 10.34 5.71
CA PHE A 167 8.16 10.10 5.36
C PHE A 167 8.68 11.32 4.62
N TYR A 168 9.83 11.85 5.03
CA TYR A 168 10.49 12.95 4.35
C TYR A 168 12.01 12.78 4.39
N ASP A 169 12.65 12.79 3.24
CA ASP A 169 14.12 12.68 3.13
C ASP A 169 14.68 11.43 3.86
N GLY A 170 13.95 10.33 3.75
CA GLY A 170 14.29 9.05 4.39
C GLY A 170 14.03 8.98 5.89
N LYS A 171 13.43 10.00 6.52
CA LYS A 171 13.05 10.00 7.94
C LYS A 171 11.55 9.84 8.13
N CYS A 172 11.16 9.08 9.14
CA CYS A 172 9.75 8.93 9.51
C CYS A 172 9.31 10.01 10.52
N HIS A 173 8.05 10.42 10.43
CA HIS A 173 7.41 11.35 11.36
C HIS A 173 6.03 10.82 11.73
N LYS A 174 5.84 10.48 13.01
CA LYS A 174 4.62 9.84 13.48
C LYS A 174 3.45 10.82 13.44
N LEU A 175 2.31 10.34 12.95
CA LEU A 175 1.03 11.02 13.05
C LEU A 175 0.17 10.37 14.12
N ASP A 176 -0.71 11.14 14.75
CA ASP A 176 -1.82 10.61 15.55
C ASP A 176 -2.90 9.97 14.65
N ASP A 177 -4.11 9.79 15.18
CA ASP A 177 -5.23 9.18 14.47
C ASP A 177 -5.63 9.99 13.25
N VAL A 178 -5.79 9.30 12.11
CA VAL A 178 -6.22 9.89 10.84
C VAL A 178 -7.65 9.44 10.55
N THR A 179 -8.48 10.35 10.07
CA THR A 179 -9.86 10.09 9.64
C THR A 179 -9.99 10.32 8.15
N PHE A 180 -10.60 9.37 7.45
CA PHE A 180 -10.96 9.50 6.04
C PHE A 180 -12.43 9.96 6.00
N HIS A 181 -12.64 11.21 5.62
CA HIS A 181 -13.98 11.79 5.44
C HIS A 181 -14.50 11.41 4.05
N ILE A 182 -14.93 10.16 3.94
CA ILE A 182 -15.46 9.58 2.71
C ILE A 182 -16.92 10.02 2.57
N PRO A 183 -17.31 10.63 1.44
CA PRO A 183 -18.69 11.03 1.19
C PRO A 183 -19.59 9.80 0.97
N ASP A 184 -20.79 9.84 1.53
CA ASP A 184 -21.75 8.74 1.38
C ASP A 184 -22.17 8.50 -0.08
N GLY A 185 -22.31 7.22 -0.42
CA GLY A 185 -22.97 6.70 -1.61
C GLY A 185 -22.17 6.74 -2.90
N ASP A 186 -21.00 7.38 -2.95
CA ASP A 186 -20.13 7.41 -4.14
C ASP A 186 -18.68 7.74 -3.80
N TYR A 187 -17.79 6.76 -3.96
CA TYR A 187 -16.35 6.90 -3.72
C TYR A 187 -15.63 7.82 -4.71
N MET A 188 -16.27 8.18 -5.84
CA MET A 188 -15.69 9.09 -6.83
C MET A 188 -15.92 10.58 -6.51
N LYS A 189 -16.72 10.90 -5.49
CA LYS A 189 -16.81 12.27 -4.94
C LYS A 189 -15.54 12.63 -4.19
N SER A 190 -15.24 13.92 -4.02
CA SER A 190 -14.05 14.41 -3.31
C SER A 190 -14.06 13.99 -1.82
N TRP A 191 -12.91 13.53 -1.32
CA TRP A 191 -12.74 13.17 0.10
C TRP A 191 -11.93 14.24 0.82
N LYS A 192 -12.05 14.26 2.15
CA LYS A 192 -11.12 14.98 3.03
C LYS A 192 -10.39 13.99 3.94
N PHE A 193 -9.15 14.31 4.29
CA PHE A 193 -8.37 13.60 5.29
C PHE A 193 -7.91 14.57 6.37
N THR A 194 -8.01 14.17 7.62
CA THR A 194 -7.55 14.95 8.78
C THR A 194 -6.88 14.05 9.80
N SER A 195 -5.78 14.49 10.40
CA SER A 195 -5.25 13.88 11.62
C SER A 195 -5.70 14.65 12.88
N SER A 196 -5.84 13.96 14.01
CA SER A 196 -6.28 14.56 15.28
C SER A 196 -5.28 15.57 15.86
N ASP A 197 -4.00 15.45 15.51
CA ASP A 197 -2.93 16.40 15.83
C ASP A 197 -2.84 17.60 14.86
N GLY A 198 -3.69 17.63 13.81
CA GLY A 198 -3.73 18.69 12.80
C GLY A 198 -2.52 18.73 11.85
N ARG A 199 -1.68 17.67 11.86
CA ARG A 199 -0.45 17.58 11.07
C ARG A 199 -0.65 16.96 9.69
N PHE A 200 -1.82 16.44 9.36
CA PHE A 200 -2.16 15.90 8.04
C PHE A 200 -3.55 16.38 7.63
N GLU A 201 -3.62 17.35 6.73
CA GLU A 201 -4.86 17.92 6.22
C GLU A 201 -4.84 17.89 4.69
N MET A 202 -5.60 16.97 4.08
CA MET A 202 -5.61 16.78 2.63
C MET A 202 -7.02 16.80 2.05
N ASN A 203 -7.15 17.35 0.86
CA ASN A 203 -8.28 17.13 -0.03
C ASN A 203 -7.86 16.14 -1.10
N PHE A 204 -8.74 15.21 -1.43
CA PHE A 204 -8.48 14.15 -2.40
C PHE A 204 -9.55 14.15 -3.47
N GLU A 205 -9.11 14.21 -4.73
CA GLU A 205 -9.96 14.16 -5.91
C GLU A 205 -9.78 12.81 -6.60
N PRO A 206 -10.76 11.88 -6.48
CA PRO A 206 -10.71 10.59 -7.14
C PRO A 206 -10.62 10.71 -8.68
N VAL A 207 -9.88 9.77 -9.28
CA VAL A 207 -9.70 9.64 -10.73
C VAL A 207 -10.12 8.24 -11.20
N LEU A 208 -9.97 7.23 -10.34
CA LEU A 208 -10.35 5.85 -10.64
C LEU A 208 -10.74 5.13 -9.35
N ASP A 209 -11.90 4.48 -9.34
CA ASP A 209 -12.25 3.48 -8.33
C ASP A 209 -12.10 2.08 -8.92
N ARG A 210 -11.16 1.31 -8.38
CA ARG A 210 -11.05 -0.13 -8.64
C ARG A 210 -11.88 -0.88 -7.60
N ALA A 211 -13.17 -1.03 -7.91
CA ALA A 211 -14.09 -1.80 -7.10
C ALA A 211 -14.02 -3.30 -7.45
N ALA A 212 -13.93 -4.15 -6.43
CA ALA A 212 -14.05 -5.60 -6.57
C ALA A 212 -14.92 -6.17 -5.43
N ARG A 213 -16.08 -6.72 -5.78
CA ARG A 213 -16.98 -7.35 -4.83
C ARG A 213 -17.17 -8.83 -5.15
N THR A 214 -16.89 -9.68 -4.17
CA THR A 214 -17.18 -11.11 -4.20
C THR A 214 -18.09 -11.47 -3.04
N ASN A 215 -19.24 -12.08 -3.32
CA ASN A 215 -20.16 -12.57 -2.29
C ASN A 215 -20.50 -14.04 -2.57
N ALA A 216 -20.06 -14.91 -1.66
CA ALA A 216 -20.28 -16.35 -1.70
C ALA A 216 -20.79 -16.84 -0.34
N LEU A 217 -22.08 -16.62 -0.09
CA LEU A 217 -22.86 -17.13 1.05
C LEU A 217 -22.36 -16.67 2.43
N ILE A 218 -21.22 -17.20 2.87
CA ILE A 218 -20.56 -16.90 4.16
C ILE A 218 -19.26 -16.10 3.97
N ILE A 219 -18.75 -16.00 2.74
CA ILE A 219 -17.57 -15.21 2.38
C ILE A 219 -18.03 -13.94 1.68
N GLU A 220 -17.62 -12.79 2.18
CA GLU A 220 -17.84 -11.49 1.55
C GLU A 220 -16.51 -10.74 1.48
N SER A 221 -16.20 -10.17 0.32
CA SER A 221 -15.08 -9.26 0.14
C SER A 221 -15.59 -8.11 -0.70
N ASP A 222 -15.59 -6.91 -0.14
CA ASP A 222 -15.99 -5.67 -0.79
C ASP A 222 -14.82 -4.70 -0.71
N GLN A 223 -14.15 -4.47 -1.83
CA GLN A 223 -12.91 -3.72 -1.90
C GLN A 223 -13.09 -2.53 -2.83
N HIS A 224 -12.86 -1.33 -2.31
CA HIS A 224 -12.75 -0.11 -3.10
C HIS A 224 -11.33 0.42 -2.96
N GLN A 225 -10.55 0.36 -4.04
CA GLN A 225 -9.23 0.98 -4.10
C GLN A 225 -9.29 2.18 -5.04
N VAL A 226 -9.30 3.37 -4.44
CA VAL A 226 -9.56 4.62 -5.13
C VAL A 226 -8.25 5.35 -5.35
N PHE A 227 -7.89 5.55 -6.62
CA PHE A 227 -6.74 6.35 -7.04
C PHE A 227 -7.19 7.77 -7.33
N GLY A 228 -6.39 8.75 -6.93
CA GLY A 228 -6.73 10.15 -7.10
C GLY A 228 -5.58 11.09 -6.75
N ARG A 229 -5.88 12.38 -6.72
CA ARG A 229 -4.89 13.44 -6.48
C ARG A 229 -5.13 14.11 -5.14
N MET A 230 -4.10 14.17 -4.30
CA MET A 230 -4.11 14.90 -3.04
C MET A 230 -3.52 16.30 -3.16
N ASN A 231 -4.17 17.24 -2.48
CA ASN A 231 -3.69 18.59 -2.26
C ASN A 231 -3.92 18.99 -0.80
N GLY A 232 -2.92 19.58 -0.14
CA GLY A 232 -3.04 19.95 1.26
C GLY A 232 -1.71 20.22 1.93
N LYS A 233 -1.64 19.94 3.23
CA LYS A 233 -0.43 20.16 4.04
C LYS A 233 -0.15 18.98 4.96
N ALA A 234 1.13 18.70 5.14
CA ALA A 234 1.65 17.82 6.16
C ALA A 234 2.63 18.58 7.06
N VAL A 235 2.73 18.24 8.34
CA VAL A 235 3.62 18.90 9.30
C VAL A 235 4.56 17.87 9.93
N LEU A 236 5.87 18.07 9.79
CA LEU A 236 6.90 17.19 10.33
C LEU A 236 7.07 17.42 11.85
N ASP A 237 7.82 16.54 12.53
CA ASP A 237 7.97 16.62 13.99
C ASP A 237 8.71 17.89 14.45
N ASP A 238 9.52 18.49 13.58
CA ASP A 238 10.23 19.75 13.84
C ASP A 238 9.38 21.00 13.52
N GLY A 239 8.11 20.80 13.12
CA GLY A 239 7.19 21.87 12.74
C GLY A 239 7.30 22.32 11.28
N THR A 240 8.20 21.74 10.48
CA THR A 240 8.30 22.03 9.05
C THR A 240 6.99 21.67 8.35
N VAL A 241 6.45 22.61 7.58
CA VAL A 241 5.22 22.41 6.79
C VAL A 241 5.60 21.99 5.37
N ILE A 242 5.04 20.87 4.93
CA ILE A 242 5.17 20.34 3.57
C ILE A 242 3.87 20.63 2.83
N GLU A 243 3.93 21.45 1.78
CA GLU A 243 2.80 21.67 0.88
C GLU A 243 2.72 20.52 -0.13
N VAL A 244 1.59 19.81 -0.12
CA VAL A 244 1.31 18.73 -1.06
C VAL A 244 0.42 19.28 -2.17
N LYS A 245 0.84 19.14 -3.43
CA LYS A 245 0.12 19.61 -4.61
C LYS A 245 0.13 18.57 -5.69
N ASP A 246 -1.06 18.29 -6.24
CA ASP A 246 -1.32 17.37 -7.34
C ASP A 246 -0.69 15.98 -7.17
N MET A 247 -0.69 15.47 -5.94
CA MET A 247 -0.01 14.22 -5.60
C MET A 247 -0.86 13.02 -5.96
N MET A 248 -0.44 12.25 -6.96
CA MET A 248 -1.09 10.97 -7.28
C MET A 248 -0.86 9.97 -6.14
N CYS A 249 -1.94 9.43 -5.61
CA CYS A 249 -1.93 8.48 -4.51
C CYS A 249 -3.18 7.58 -4.58
N PHE A 250 -3.34 6.70 -3.60
CA PHE A 250 -4.58 5.95 -3.43
C PHE A 250 -5.03 5.94 -1.97
N ALA A 251 -6.32 5.67 -1.78
CA ALA A 251 -6.93 5.31 -0.52
C ALA A 251 -7.95 4.19 -0.76
N GLU A 252 -8.13 3.32 0.21
CA GLU A 252 -9.03 2.18 0.13
C GLU A 252 -9.98 2.09 1.32
N ASP A 253 -11.15 1.53 1.06
CA ASP A 253 -12.11 1.01 2.03
C ASP A 253 -12.35 -0.45 1.66
N VAL A 254 -11.96 -1.35 2.56
CA VAL A 254 -12.07 -2.78 2.34
C VAL A 254 -12.83 -3.41 3.47
N HIS A 255 -13.82 -4.23 3.14
CA HIS A 255 -14.56 -5.07 4.07
C HIS A 255 -14.44 -6.54 3.67
N ASN A 256 -13.89 -7.36 4.57
CA ASN A 256 -13.65 -8.78 4.38
C ASN A 256 -14.31 -9.60 5.50
N ARG A 257 -15.04 -10.64 5.09
CA ARG A 257 -15.67 -11.65 5.95
C ARG A 257 -15.31 -13.05 5.45
N TYR A 258 -14.59 -13.86 6.22
CA TYR A 258 -14.03 -15.17 5.78
C TYR A 258 -14.03 -16.28 6.82
#